data_AF-A0A351GEY2-F1
#
_entry.id   AF-A0A351GEY2-F1
#
_cell.length_a   1.000
_cell.length_b   1.000
_cell.length_c   1.000
_cell.angle_alpha   90.00
_cell.angle_beta   90.00
_cell.angle_gamma   90.00
#
_symmetry.space_group_name_H-M   'P 1'
#
loop_
_entity.id
_entity.type
_entity.pdbx_description
1 polymer ?
#
loop_
_entity_poly.entity_id
_entity_poly.type
_entity_poly.pdbx_seq_one_letter_code
_entity_poly.pdbx_strand_id
1 'polypeptide(L)'
;MNLKEIQTLIKFISTSKVDEVAIEQKDFKIKIRRNSSATSKTIAVSAPQSYVAETPTAAPEPAAPAKTAAAPEVVTTNTEEIKSPMIGTFYRKASPDKPSFVEVGDVVEKGQVICIIEAMKLFNE
;
A
#
# COMPACT_ATOMS: atom_id res chain seq x y z
N MET A 1 0.18 28.92 -16.12
CA MET A 1 1.44 28.22 -16.46
C MET A 1 1.29 27.57 -17.82
N ASN A 2 2.29 27.65 -18.70
CA ASN A 2 2.23 27.19 -20.09
C ASN A 2 2.99 25.86 -20.31
N LEU A 3 2.66 25.12 -21.37
CA LEU A 3 3.30 23.83 -21.71
C LEU A 3 4.83 23.90 -21.80
N LYS A 4 5.38 25.02 -22.29
CA LYS A 4 6.83 25.24 -22.39
C LYS A 4 7.52 25.29 -21.02
N GLU A 5 6.86 25.85 -20.01
CA GLU A 5 7.41 25.98 -18.64
C GLU A 5 7.46 24.62 -17.95
N ILE A 6 6.43 23.79 -18.17
CA ILE A 6 6.36 22.43 -17.64
C ILE A 6 7.49 21.56 -18.23
N GLN A 7 7.78 21.68 -19.53
CA GLN A 7 8.89 20.95 -20.16
C GLN A 7 10.27 21.35 -19.61
N THR A 8 10.46 22.66 -19.35
CA THR A 8 11.69 23.15 -18.72
C THR A 8 11.84 22.62 -17.30
N LEU A 9 10.76 22.57 -16.53
CA LEU A 9 10.75 22.03 -15.18
C LEU A 9 11.07 20.53 -15.15
N ILE A 10 10.49 19.74 -16.07
CA ILE A 10 10.80 18.31 -16.20
C ILE A 10 12.28 18.11 -16.56
N LYS A 11 12.81 18.86 -17.54
CA LYS A 11 14.25 18.79 -17.89
C LYS A 11 15.16 19.16 -16.72
N PHE A 12 14.79 20.18 -15.95
CA PHE A 12 15.55 20.59 -14.77
C PHE A 12 15.56 19.47 -13.72
N ILE A 13 14.41 18.86 -13.44
CA ILE A 13 14.29 17.76 -12.47
C ILE A 13 15.07 16.51 -12.93
N SER A 14 15.06 16.20 -14.23
CA SER A 14 15.85 15.08 -14.77
C SER A 14 17.36 15.29 -14.66
N THR A 15 17.82 16.54 -14.74
CA THR A 15 19.26 16.88 -14.65
C THR A 15 19.72 17.06 -13.20
N SER A 16 18.79 17.31 -12.28
CA SER A 16 19.07 17.50 -10.86
C SER A 16 18.86 16.20 -10.06
N LYS A 17 19.46 16.10 -8.87
CA LYS A 17 19.28 14.97 -7.95
C LYS A 17 17.98 15.08 -7.13
N VAL A 18 16.97 15.74 -7.68
CA VAL A 18 15.73 16.00 -6.95
C VAL A 18 14.78 14.84 -7.21
N ASP A 19 14.37 14.17 -6.13
CA ASP A 19 13.48 13.01 -6.21
C ASP A 19 11.99 13.39 -6.26
N GLU A 20 11.63 14.59 -5.79
CA GLU A 20 10.25 15.11 -5.81
C GLU A 20 10.17 16.64 -5.88
N VAL A 21 9.26 17.16 -6.73
CA VAL A 21 8.87 18.58 -6.76
C VAL A 21 7.35 18.69 -6.74
N ALA A 22 6.82 19.51 -5.83
CA ALA A 22 5.40 19.85 -5.74
C ALA A 22 5.22 21.37 -5.75
N ILE A 23 4.36 21.86 -6.66
CA ILE A 23 4.03 23.29 -6.79
C ILE A 23 2.51 23.43 -6.69
N GLU A 24 2.06 24.28 -5.78
CA GLU A 24 0.65 24.58 -5.56
C GLU A 24 0.41 26.08 -5.64
N GLN A 25 -0.46 26.48 -6.56
CA GLN A 25 -0.98 27.84 -6.68
C GLN A 25 -2.51 27.77 -6.68
N LYS A 26 -3.18 28.90 -6.42
CA LYS A 26 -4.65 29.00 -6.32
C LYS A 26 -5.39 28.33 -7.49
N ASP A 27 -4.76 28.31 -8.67
CA ASP A 27 -5.39 27.84 -9.91
C ASP A 27 -4.88 26.46 -10.39
N PHE A 28 -3.77 25.94 -9.84
CA PHE A 28 -3.21 24.65 -10.28
C PHE A 28 -2.25 24.00 -9.28
N LYS A 29 -2.16 22.67 -9.37
CA LYS A 29 -1.26 21.83 -8.56
C LYS A 29 -0.46 20.88 -9.48
N ILE A 30 0.87 20.89 -9.37
CA ILE A 30 1.79 20.07 -10.17
C ILE A 30 2.68 19.25 -9.23
N LYS A 31 2.79 17.94 -9.48
CA LYS A 31 3.64 17.02 -8.71
C LYS A 31 4.48 16.15 -9.66
N ILE A 32 5.80 16.15 -9.47
CA ILE A 32 6.77 15.43 -10.30
C ILE A 32 7.65 14.58 -9.38
N ARG A 33 7.78 13.27 -9.65
CA ARG A 33 8.59 12.32 -8.85
C ARG A 33 9.52 11.49 -9.72
N ARG A 34 10.71 11.18 -9.22
CA ARG A 34 11.68 10.27 -9.82
C ARG A 34 11.63 8.91 -9.10
N ASN A 35 11.26 7.84 -9.81
CA ASN A 35 11.16 6.50 -9.22
C ASN A 35 12.52 5.80 -9.25
N SER A 36 13.19 5.70 -8.09
CA SER A 36 14.35 4.82 -7.90
C SER A 36 14.04 3.79 -6.81
N SER A 37 13.73 2.57 -7.22
CA SER A 37 13.44 1.45 -6.32
C SER A 37 14.74 0.83 -5.80
N ALA A 38 15.02 0.94 -4.50
CA ALA A 38 16.07 0.20 -3.80
C ALA A 38 15.44 -0.70 -2.72
N THR A 39 15.49 -2.01 -2.96
CA THR A 39 14.90 -3.07 -2.13
C THR A 39 15.84 -3.48 -0.99
N SER A 40 15.37 -3.40 0.26
CA SER A 40 16.10 -3.91 1.44
C SER A 40 15.61 -5.30 1.85
N LYS A 41 16.57 -6.21 2.07
CA LYS A 41 16.43 -7.62 2.49
C LYS A 41 16.00 -7.74 3.96
N THR A 42 15.14 -8.71 4.27
CA THR A 42 14.85 -9.16 5.65
C THR A 42 15.67 -10.40 6.01
N ILE A 43 16.26 -10.38 7.21
CA ILE A 43 16.97 -11.50 7.86
C ILE A 43 15.98 -12.20 8.82
N ALA A 44 15.94 -13.53 8.81
CA ALA A 44 15.09 -14.35 9.67
C ALA A 44 15.84 -14.81 10.94
N VAL A 45 15.19 -14.75 12.10
CA VAL A 45 15.64 -15.36 13.36
C VAL A 45 14.59 -16.36 13.85
N SER A 46 15.04 -17.58 14.13
CA SER A 46 14.25 -18.70 14.68
C SER A 46 14.25 -18.69 16.21
N ALA A 47 13.16 -19.14 16.84
CA ALA A 47 13.11 -19.43 18.28
C ALA A 47 12.32 -20.72 18.61
N PRO A 48 12.64 -21.41 19.72
CA PRO A 48 12.40 -22.84 19.92
C PRO A 48 11.10 -23.19 20.68
N GLN A 49 10.81 -24.50 20.65
CA GLN A 49 9.61 -25.18 21.13
C GLN A 49 9.48 -25.21 22.67
N SER A 50 8.24 -25.27 23.17
CA SER A 50 7.93 -25.74 24.53
C SER A 50 6.57 -26.44 24.56
N TYR A 51 6.54 -27.56 25.28
CA TYR A 51 5.48 -28.55 25.44
C TYR A 51 4.88 -28.39 26.84
N VAL A 52 3.55 -28.32 27.00
CA VAL A 52 2.86 -28.59 28.27
C VAL A 52 1.46 -29.16 28.02
N ALA A 53 1.10 -30.11 28.89
CA ALA A 53 -0.05 -30.99 28.90
C ALA A 53 -1.39 -30.35 29.35
N GLU A 54 -2.47 -31.08 29.06
CA GLU A 54 -3.90 -30.76 29.23
C GLU A 54 -4.38 -30.65 30.68
N THR A 55 -5.34 -29.74 30.92
CA THR A 55 -6.62 -29.97 31.66
C THR A 55 -7.57 -28.77 31.42
N PRO A 56 -8.91 -28.94 31.31
CA PRO A 56 -9.80 -27.86 30.91
C PRO A 56 -10.57 -27.23 32.09
N THR A 57 -10.48 -25.92 32.26
CA THR A 57 -11.53 -25.10 32.88
C THR A 57 -11.48 -23.66 32.36
N ALA A 58 -12.65 -23.02 32.33
CA ALA A 58 -13.04 -21.91 31.46
C ALA A 58 -12.36 -20.56 31.72
N ALA A 59 -11.92 -19.90 30.63
CA ALA A 59 -11.90 -18.45 30.42
C ALA A 59 -11.59 -18.18 28.93
N PRO A 60 -12.29 -17.27 28.21
CA PRO A 60 -11.88 -16.90 26.87
C PRO A 60 -10.56 -16.12 26.92
N GLU A 61 -9.56 -16.75 26.33
CA GLU A 61 -8.16 -16.34 26.22
C GLU A 61 -8.00 -15.07 25.36
N PRO A 62 -6.98 -14.23 25.62
CA PRO A 62 -6.64 -13.12 24.74
C PRO A 62 -6.26 -13.67 23.36
N ALA A 63 -6.91 -13.17 22.31
CA ALA A 63 -6.67 -13.58 20.94
C ALA A 63 -5.17 -13.47 20.58
N ALA A 64 -4.53 -14.62 20.40
CA ALA A 64 -3.23 -14.71 19.74
C ALA A 64 -3.32 -14.10 18.33
N PRO A 65 -2.29 -13.38 17.85
CA PRO A 65 -2.30 -12.83 16.50
C PRO A 65 -2.45 -13.96 15.49
N ALA A 66 -3.53 -13.90 14.72
CA ALA A 66 -3.82 -14.85 13.67
C ALA A 66 -2.64 -14.93 12.70
N LYS A 67 -2.05 -16.11 12.57
CA LYS A 67 -1.14 -16.43 11.46
C LYS A 67 -1.92 -16.22 10.17
N THR A 68 -1.50 -15.26 9.35
CA THR A 68 -1.97 -15.12 7.97
C THR A 68 -1.74 -16.44 7.25
N ALA A 69 -2.83 -17.17 6.96
CA ALA A 69 -2.79 -18.29 6.06
C ALA A 69 -2.34 -17.77 4.69
N ALA A 70 -1.24 -18.31 4.17
CA ALA A 70 -0.84 -18.07 2.79
C ALA A 70 -1.98 -18.57 1.90
N ALA A 71 -2.65 -17.65 1.21
CA ALA A 71 -3.64 -18.00 0.21
C ALA A 71 -2.96 -18.83 -0.90
N PRO A 72 -3.65 -19.83 -1.48
CA PRO A 72 -3.07 -20.65 -2.53
C PRO A 72 -2.67 -19.78 -3.73
N GLU A 73 -1.45 -19.97 -4.23
CA GLU A 73 -0.95 -19.33 -5.45
C GLU A 73 -1.77 -19.85 -6.64
N VAL A 74 -2.83 -19.12 -6.99
CA VAL A 74 -3.54 -19.33 -8.25
C VAL A 74 -2.70 -18.70 -9.35
N VAL A 75 -1.74 -19.46 -9.87
CA VAL A 75 -0.96 -19.05 -11.04
C VAL A 75 -1.87 -19.13 -12.27
N THR A 76 -2.61 -18.06 -12.52
CA THR A 76 -3.37 -17.86 -13.76
C THR A 76 -2.51 -17.01 -14.68
N THR A 77 -2.21 -17.52 -15.87
CA THR A 77 -1.25 -16.97 -16.83
C THR A 77 -1.66 -15.64 -17.49
N ASN A 78 -2.71 -14.97 -16.99
CA ASN A 78 -3.26 -13.71 -17.51
C ASN A 78 -3.83 -12.81 -16.40
N THR A 79 -3.17 -12.74 -15.25
CA THR A 79 -3.59 -11.85 -14.15
C THR A 79 -2.56 -10.76 -13.91
N GLU A 80 -3.03 -9.52 -13.80
CA GLU A 80 -2.19 -8.39 -13.40
C GLU A 80 -2.31 -8.15 -11.89
N GLU A 81 -1.17 -8.18 -11.19
CA GLU A 81 -1.13 -7.93 -9.75
C GLU A 81 -0.97 -6.43 -9.46
N ILE A 82 -1.92 -5.86 -8.74
CA ILE A 82 -1.82 -4.50 -8.21
C ILE A 82 -1.20 -4.57 -6.81
N LYS A 83 0.12 -4.38 -6.72
CA LYS A 83 0.85 -4.43 -5.45
C LYS A 83 0.72 -3.12 -4.68
N SER A 84 0.61 -3.22 -3.36
CA SER A 84 0.63 -2.03 -2.49
C SER A 84 2.01 -1.36 -2.54
N PRO A 85 2.10 -0.03 -2.71
CA PRO A 85 3.37 0.69 -2.69
C PRO A 85 3.90 0.95 -1.27
N MET A 86 3.10 0.67 -0.22
CA MET A 86 3.44 0.93 1.17
C MET A 86 2.83 -0.13 2.12
N ILE A 87 3.41 -0.24 3.32
CA ILE A 87 2.89 -1.09 4.39
C ILE A 87 1.73 -0.35 5.08
N GLY A 88 0.60 -1.02 5.26
CA GLY A 88 -0.57 -0.44 5.91
C GLY A 88 -1.74 -1.41 6.00
N THR A 89 -2.88 -0.91 6.50
CA THR A 89 -4.15 -1.63 6.59
C THR A 89 -4.94 -1.47 5.30
N PHE A 90 -5.36 -2.58 4.70
CA PHE A 90 -6.17 -2.57 3.48
C PHE A 90 -7.66 -2.45 3.78
N TYR A 91 -8.35 -1.54 3.10
CA TYR A 91 -9.79 -1.39 3.15
C TYR A 91 -10.39 -1.44 1.75
N ARG A 92 -11.46 -2.24 1.60
CA ARG A 92 -12.26 -2.31 0.37
C ARG A 92 -13.29 -1.20 0.26
N LYS A 93 -13.54 -0.45 1.34
CA LYS A 93 -14.60 0.57 1.46
C LYS A 93 -14.00 1.90 1.89
N ALA A 94 -14.67 3.00 1.52
CA ALA A 94 -14.29 4.34 1.98
C ALA A 94 -14.56 4.56 3.48
N SER A 95 -15.60 3.92 4.02
CA SER A 95 -15.97 3.90 5.43
C SER A 95 -16.85 2.67 5.72
N PRO A 96 -17.11 2.30 7.00
CA PRO A 96 -17.87 1.09 7.34
C PRO A 96 -19.25 1.00 6.65
N ASP A 97 -19.94 2.14 6.56
CA ASP A 97 -21.31 2.24 6.06
C ASP A 97 -21.41 2.40 4.53
N LYS A 98 -20.27 2.49 3.83
CA LYS A 98 -20.23 2.65 2.37
C LYS A 98 -20.05 1.30 1.66
N PRO A 99 -20.47 1.18 0.38
CA PRO A 99 -20.18 -0.01 -0.41
C PRO A 99 -18.67 -0.14 -0.68
N SER A 100 -18.26 -1.33 -1.13
CA SER A 100 -16.89 -1.55 -1.61
C SER A 100 -16.61 -0.69 -2.84
N PHE A 101 -15.35 -0.34 -3.06
CA PHE A 101 -14.92 0.34 -4.28
C PHE A 101 -15.14 -0.51 -5.53
N VAL A 102 -14.90 -1.82 -5.43
CA VAL A 102 -15.06 -2.81 -6.49
C VAL A 102 -15.45 -4.17 -5.93
N GLU A 103 -16.19 -4.94 -6.70
CA GLU A 103 -16.55 -6.34 -6.48
C GLU A 103 -15.99 -7.25 -7.59
N VAL A 104 -15.98 -8.56 -7.33
CA VAL A 104 -15.49 -9.54 -8.30
C VAL A 104 -16.43 -9.57 -9.50
N GLY A 105 -15.85 -9.38 -10.70
CA GLY A 105 -16.61 -9.29 -11.95
C GLY A 105 -16.78 -7.85 -12.46
N ASP A 106 -16.46 -6.84 -11.65
CA ASP A 106 -16.50 -5.45 -12.09
C ASP A 106 -15.39 -5.16 -13.11
N VAL A 107 -15.71 -4.31 -14.09
CA VAL A 107 -14.72 -3.75 -15.01
C VAL A 107 -14.02 -2.58 -14.34
N VAL A 108 -12.68 -2.57 -14.36
CA VAL A 108 -11.85 -1.52 -13.75
C VAL A 108 -11.11 -0.71 -14.81
N GLU A 109 -11.09 0.61 -14.62
CA GLU A 109 -10.43 1.53 -15.55
C GLU A 109 -9.21 2.23 -14.93
N LYS A 110 -8.32 2.74 -15.79
CA LYS A 110 -7.13 3.46 -15.34
C LYS A 110 -7.53 4.71 -14.55
N GLY A 111 -7.03 4.81 -13.32
CA GLY A 111 -7.31 5.93 -12.42
C GLY A 111 -8.50 5.71 -11.49
N GLN A 112 -9.23 4.61 -11.64
CA GLN A 112 -10.29 4.22 -10.70
C GLN A 112 -9.69 3.85 -9.34
N VAL A 113 -10.34 4.30 -8.26
CA VAL A 113 -9.99 3.92 -6.90
C VAL A 113 -10.60 2.54 -6.61
N ILE A 114 -9.75 1.56 -6.29
CA ILE A 114 -10.16 0.16 -6.04
C ILE A 114 -10.03 -0.27 -4.57
N CYS A 115 -9.22 0.44 -3.78
CA CYS A 115 -9.03 0.19 -2.35
C CYS A 115 -8.40 1.42 -1.67
N ILE A 116 -8.39 1.39 -0.34
CA ILE A 116 -7.61 2.31 0.50
C ILE A 116 -6.56 1.50 1.25
N ILE A 117 -5.34 2.04 1.33
CA ILE A 117 -4.30 1.56 2.23
C ILE A 117 -4.07 2.64 3.29
N GLU A 118 -4.37 2.33 4.54
CA GLU A 118 -4.04 3.18 5.69
C GLU A 118 -2.66 2.79 6.21
N ALA A 119 -1.64 3.56 5.83
CA ALA A 119 -0.33 3.48 6.47
C ALA A 119 -0.34 4.46 7.65
N MET A 120 -0.23 3.93 8.88
CA MET A 120 -0.02 4.62 10.18
C MET A 120 -0.52 6.07 10.25
N LYS A 121 -1.50 6.39 11.13
CA LYS A 121 -1.91 7.78 11.42
C LYS A 121 -0.69 8.65 11.68
N LEU A 122 -0.26 9.41 10.67
CA LEU A 122 0.88 10.32 10.74
C LEU A 122 0.46 11.48 11.64
N PHE A 123 0.67 11.32 12.94
CA PHE A 123 0.77 12.43 13.87
C PHE A 123 2.21 12.96 13.79
N ASN A 124 2.41 13.94 12.91
CA ASN A 124 3.56 14.83 13.01
C ASN A 124 3.11 16.07 13.78
N GLU A 125 3.85 16.43 14.83
CA GLU A 125 3.89 17.82 15.34
C GLU A 125 4.75 18.69 14.41
#